data_AF-E6X628-F1
#
_entry.id   AF-E6X628-F1
#
_cell.length_a   1.000
_cell.length_b   1.000
_cell.length_c   1.000
_cell.angle_alpha   90.00
_cell.angle_beta   90.00
_cell.angle_gamma   90.00
#
_symmetry.space_group_name_H-M   'P 1'
#
loop_
_entity.id
_entity.type
_entity.pdbx_description
1 polymer ?
#
loop_
_entity_poly.entity_id
_entity_poly.type
_entity_poly.pdbx_seq_one_letter_code
_entity_poly.pdbx_strand_id
1 'polypeptide(L)'
;MKVTNLTGLTDEELLVEKKKLKKSKIINAFVIGFLVSIVIAGIVSSIIGKNYVVLIPLLFPIYFIYKIVSNSKKNNELEILLKKRNLN
;
A
#
# COMPACT_ATOMS: atom_id res chain seq x y z
N MET A 1 8.82 1.74 -9.73
CA MET A 1 9.93 2.25 -10.59
C MET A 1 10.35 1.17 -11.59
N LYS A 2 11.17 1.51 -12.58
CA LYS A 2 11.71 0.59 -13.59
C LYS A 2 13.01 -0.01 -13.03
N VAL A 3 13.16 -1.35 -13.07
CA VAL A 3 14.24 -2.14 -12.44
C VAL A 3 15.64 -1.64 -12.78
N THR A 4 15.82 -1.15 -14.01
CA THR A 4 17.09 -0.67 -14.55
C THR A 4 17.71 0.48 -13.76
N ASN A 5 16.90 1.25 -13.01
CA ASN A 5 17.41 2.39 -12.24
C ASN A 5 17.90 2.00 -10.85
N LEU A 6 17.51 0.84 -10.30
CA LEU A 6 17.86 0.44 -8.93
C LEU A 6 19.25 -0.22 -8.84
N THR A 7 19.65 -0.93 -9.90
CA THR A 7 20.97 -1.60 -9.96
C THR A 7 22.12 -0.63 -10.11
N GLY A 8 21.87 0.57 -10.65
CA GLY A 8 22.87 1.63 -10.83
C GLY A 8 23.06 2.54 -9.61
N LEU A 9 22.27 2.36 -8.55
CA LEU A 9 22.39 3.17 -7.33
C LEU A 9 23.57 2.69 -6.46
N THR A 10 24.20 3.66 -5.81
CA THR A 10 25.19 3.43 -4.76
C THR A 10 24.52 2.89 -3.49
N ASP A 11 25.30 2.32 -2.58
CA ASP A 11 24.75 1.72 -1.36
C ASP A 11 24.10 2.77 -0.43
N GLU A 12 24.59 4.01 -0.44
CA GLU A 12 23.99 5.13 0.30
C GLU A 12 22.60 5.49 -0.27
N GLU A 13 22.48 5.59 -1.59
CA GLU A 13 21.20 5.89 -2.25
C GLU A 13 20.18 4.76 -2.04
N LEU A 14 20.64 3.50 -2.04
CA LEU A 14 19.80 2.34 -1.74
C LEU A 14 19.24 2.39 -0.31
N LEU A 15 20.04 2.82 0.67
CA LEU A 15 19.59 3.00 2.06
C LEU A 15 18.57 4.13 2.22
N VAL A 16 18.70 5.21 1.44
CA VAL A 16 17.70 6.29 1.40
C VAL A 16 16.38 5.79 0.82
N GLU A 17 16.41 5.07 -0.30
CA GLU A 17 15.20 4.52 -0.92
C GLU A 17 14.55 3.46 -0.01
N LYS A 18 15.33 2.67 0.73
CA LYS A 18 14.84 1.75 1.77
C LYS A 18 14.04 2.47 2.86
N LYS A 19 14.56 3.58 3.40
CA LYS A 19 13.85 4.38 4.41
C LYS A 19 12.53 4.92 3.86
N LYS A 20 12.53 5.39 2.62
CA LYS A 20 11.34 5.89 1.92
C LYS A 20 10.31 4.79 1.68
N LEU A 21 10.75 3.58 1.32
CA LEU A 21 9.87 2.41 1.22
C LEU A 21 9.26 2.07 2.57
N LYS A 22 10.04 2.02 3.66
CA LYS A 22 9.53 1.74 5.00
C LYS A 22 8.47 2.77 5.42
N LYS A 23 8.74 4.06 5.21
CA LYS A 23 7.77 5.13 5.48
C LYS A 23 6.49 4.97 4.65
N SER A 24 6.63 4.65 3.36
CA SER A 24 5.48 4.41 2.48
C SER A 24 4.67 3.18 2.90
N LYS A 25 5.32 2.09 3.35
CA LYS A 25 4.63 0.91 3.89
C LYS A 25 3.77 1.26 5.10
N ILE A 26 4.29 2.06 6.03
CA ILE A 26 3.55 2.52 7.21
C ILE A 26 2.34 3.36 6.81
N ILE A 27 2.54 4.36 5.93
CA ILE A 27 1.45 5.22 5.44
C ILE A 27 0.39 4.39 4.71
N ASN A 28 0.81 3.47 3.84
CA ASN A 28 -0.10 2.58 3.12
C ASN A 28 -0.91 1.71 4.08
N ALA A 29 -0.27 1.13 5.10
CA ALA A 29 -0.96 0.33 6.11
C ALA A 29 -1.98 1.15 6.91
N PHE A 30 -1.62 2.39 7.30
CA PHE A 30 -2.53 3.32 7.96
C PHE A 30 -3.74 3.67 7.09
N VAL A 31 -3.50 4.03 5.81
CA VAL A 31 -4.56 4.36 4.85
C VAL A 31 -5.46 3.15 4.60
N ILE A 32 -4.91 1.95 4.42
CA ILE A 32 -5.71 0.74 4.27
C ILE A 32 -6.58 0.51 5.51
N GLY A 33 -6.01 0.62 6.72
CA GLY A 33 -6.78 0.47 7.96
C GLY A 33 -7.94 1.47 8.06
N PHE A 34 -7.68 2.74 7.73
CA PHE A 34 -8.71 3.78 7.68
C PHE A 34 -9.83 3.45 6.68
N LEU A 35 -9.49 3.01 5.45
CA LEU A 35 -10.46 2.66 4.43
C LEU A 35 -11.29 1.42 4.82
N VAL A 36 -10.67 0.42 5.43
CA VAL A 36 -11.36 -0.77 5.95
C VAL A 36 -12.38 -0.39 7.03
N SER A 37 -12.02 0.52 7.94
CA SER A 37 -12.95 1.02 8.96
C SER A 37 -14.18 1.69 8.35
N ILE A 38 -14.00 2.49 7.29
CA ILE A 38 -15.13 3.10 6.55
C ILE A 38 -16.01 2.01 5.92
N VAL A 39 -15.40 1.00 5.31
CA VAL A 39 -16.13 -0.12 4.69
C VAL A 39 -16.98 -0.86 5.73
N ILE A 40 -16.41 -1.18 6.89
CA ILE A 40 -17.15 -1.85 7.97
C ILE A 40 -18.31 -0.97 8.46
N ALA A 41 -18.06 0.31 8.73
CA ALA A 41 -19.09 1.25 9.20
C ALA A 41 -20.24 1.39 8.19
N GLY A 42 -19.93 1.45 6.90
CA GLY A 42 -20.92 1.51 5.83
C GLY A 42 -21.76 0.24 5.72
N ILE A 43 -21.15 -0.94 5.83
CA ILE A 43 -21.88 -2.22 5.84
C ILE A 43 -22.83 -2.29 7.03
N VAL A 44 -22.34 -2.00 8.25
CA VAL A 44 -23.16 -2.02 9.47
C VAL A 44 -24.35 -1.04 9.35
N SER A 45 -24.09 0.18 8.86
CA SER A 45 -25.12 1.20 8.68
C SER A 45 -26.17 0.78 7.64
N SER A 46 -25.77 0.09 6.56
CA SER A 46 -26.69 -0.41 5.54
C SER A 46 -27.63 -1.49 6.07
N ILE A 47 -27.13 -2.37 6.95
CA ILE A 47 -27.90 -3.45 7.57
C ILE A 47 -28.93 -2.86 8.54
N ILE A 48 -28.51 -1.92 9.40
CA ILE A 48 -29.38 -1.26 10.38
C ILE A 48 -30.43 -0.39 9.69
N GLY A 49 -30.02 0.42 8.71
CA GLY A 49 -30.89 1.35 8.00
C GLY A 49 -31.71 0.72 6.87
N LYS A 50 -31.48 -0.57 6.54
CA LYS A 50 -32.06 -1.28 5.37
C LYS A 50 -31.90 -0.54 4.03
N ASN A 51 -30.94 0.38 3.94
CA ASN A 51 -30.68 1.19 2.77
C ASN A 51 -29.36 0.77 2.13
N TYR A 52 -29.45 0.03 1.02
CA TYR A 52 -28.29 -0.50 0.32
C TYR A 52 -27.62 0.52 -0.63
N VAL A 53 -28.21 1.71 -0.83
CA VAL A 53 -27.60 2.77 -1.66
C VAL A 53 -26.25 3.20 -1.10
N VAL A 54 -26.06 3.07 0.22
CA VAL A 54 -24.79 3.37 0.90
C VAL A 54 -23.65 2.44 0.45
N LEU A 55 -23.91 1.27 -0.14
CA LEU A 55 -22.86 0.36 -0.63
C LEU A 55 -22.18 0.84 -1.91
N ILE A 56 -22.87 1.65 -2.74
CA ILE A 56 -22.30 2.15 -4.00
C ILE A 56 -21.01 2.96 -3.75
N PRO A 57 -20.99 3.95 -2.85
CA PRO A 57 -19.76 4.66 -2.54
C PRO A 57 -18.69 3.80 -1.86
N LEU A 58 -19.01 2.64 -1.27
CA LEU A 58 -18.02 1.72 -0.69
C LEU A 58 -17.15 1.03 -1.76
N LEU A 59 -17.53 1.05 -3.04
CA LEU A 59 -16.69 0.54 -4.11
C LEU A 59 -15.38 1.33 -4.25
N PHE A 60 -15.42 2.64 -3.95
CA PHE A 60 -14.25 3.51 -4.02
C PHE A 60 -13.13 3.10 -3.04
N PRO A 61 -13.37 2.97 -1.71
CA PRO A 61 -12.34 2.53 -0.77
C PRO A 61 -11.81 1.13 -1.10
N ILE A 62 -12.67 0.21 -1.56
CA ILE A 62 -12.26 -1.15 -1.96
C ILE A 62 -11.29 -1.10 -3.13
N TYR A 63 -11.62 -0.34 -4.19
CA TYR A 63 -10.73 -0.14 -5.33
C TYR A 63 -9.39 0.48 -4.91
N PHE A 64 -9.42 1.44 -3.99
CA PHE A 64 -8.21 2.11 -3.52
C PHE A 64 -7.30 1.17 -2.71
N ILE A 65 -7.87 0.34 -1.84
CA ILE A 65 -7.15 -0.72 -1.12
C ILE A 65 -6.47 -1.66 -2.13
N TYR A 66 -7.19 -2.14 -3.13
CA TYR A 66 -6.64 -3.02 -4.16
C TYR A 66 -5.46 -2.37 -4.90
N LYS A 67 -5.60 -1.09 -5.27
CA LYS A 67 -4.53 -0.33 -5.95
C LYS A 67 -3.28 -0.16 -5.07
N ILE A 68 -3.45 0.12 -3.78
CA ILE A 68 -2.32 0.26 -2.84
C ILE A 68 -1.60 -1.09 -2.68
N VAL A 69 -2.34 -2.18 -2.46
CA VAL A 69 -1.79 -3.53 -2.30
C VAL A 69 -1.05 -3.98 -3.57
N SER A 70 -1.64 -3.74 -4.74
CA SER A 70 -1.03 -4.06 -6.03
C SER A 70 0.29 -3.32 -6.26
N ASN A 71 0.35 -2.02 -5.94
CA ASN A 71 1.59 -1.25 -6.03
C ASN A 71 2.68 -1.72 -5.05
N SER A 72 2.29 -2.23 -3.88
CA SER A 72 3.24 -2.73 -2.88
C SER A 72 4.05 -3.93 -3.38
N LYS A 73 3.45 -4.81 -4.21
CA LYS A 73 4.16 -5.96 -4.81
C LYS A 73 5.36 -5.55 -5.67
N LYS A 74 5.32 -4.38 -6.29
CA LYS A 74 6.41 -3.84 -7.11
C LYS A 74 7.64 -3.40 -6.28
N ASN A 75 7.45 -3.14 -4.99
CA ASN A 75 8.53 -2.72 -4.09
C ASN A 75 9.37 -3.90 -3.56
N ASN A 76 8.93 -5.15 -3.81
CA ASN A 76 9.68 -6.36 -3.43
C ASN A 76 11.04 -6.46 -4.15
N GLU A 77 11.17 -5.86 -5.33
CA GLU A 77 12.41 -5.87 -6.11
C GLU A 77 13.55 -5.11 -5.41
N LEU A 78 13.25 -3.97 -4.75
CA LEU A 78 14.26 -3.25 -3.96
C LEU A 78 14.71 -4.08 -2.75
N GLU A 79 13.78 -4.79 -2.10
CA GLU A 79 14.10 -5.66 -0.96
C GLU A 79 15.00 -6.84 -1.37
N ILE A 80 14.75 -7.42 -2.55
CA ILE A 80 15.61 -8.46 -3.12
C ILE A 80 17.03 -7.92 -3.38
N LEU A 81 17.15 -6.72 -3.97
CA LEU A 81 18.45 -6.09 -4.23
C LEU A 81 19.22 -5.75 -2.96
N LEU A 82 18.55 -5.16 -1.95
CA LEU A 82 19.12 -4.87 -0.65
C LEU A 82 19.64 -6.14 0.05
N LYS A 83 18.85 -7.23 -0.02
CA LYS A 83 19.25 -8.52 0.54
C LYS A 83 20.45 -9.12 -0.21
N LYS A 84 20.48 -9.02 -1.54
CA LYS A 84 21.60 -9.50 -2.37
C LYS A 84 22.92 -8.78 -2.05
N ARG A 85 22.85 -7.50 -1.66
CA ARG A 85 24.02 -6.68 -1.28
C ARG A 85 24.33 -6.66 0.23
N ASN A 86 23.66 -7.47 1.05
CA ASN A 86 23.81 -7.46 2.52
C ASN A 86 23.51 -6.10 3.19
N LEU A 87 22.61 -5.29 2.59
CA LEU A 87 22.19 -3.97 3.11
C LEU A 87 20.84 -4.05 3.86
N ASN A 88 20.51 -5.23 4.41
CA ASN A 88 19.22 -5.52 5.06
C ASN A 88 19.10 -4.92 6.47
#